data_AF-A0A2C6DT64-F1
#
_entry.id   AF-A0A2C6DT64-F1
#
_cell.length_a   1.000
_cell.length_b   1.000
_cell.length_c   1.000
_cell.angle_alpha   90.00
_cell.angle_beta   90.00
_cell.angle_gamma   90.00
#
_symmetry.space_group_name_H-M   'P 1'
#
loop_
_entity.id
_entity.type
_entity.pdbx_description
1 polymer ?
#
loop_
_entity_poly.entity_id
_entity_poly.type
_entity_poly.pdbx_seq_one_letter_code
_entity_poly.pdbx_strand_id
1 'polypeptide(L)'
;MAQITRKKYSKEFKIEAAKLVCEQGFSCVEVARQLNVADQNISRWVIDYEQSRQTECLGERPRSELEAELRRLRAENEELKQQKEILKKATVDSIGQCNNHVKTCSCGGSLDEAYIYNKGKSVCF
;
A
#
# COMPACT_ATOMS: atom_id res chain seq x y z
N MET A 1 -59.18 -4.72 4.31
CA MET A 1 -57.80 -5.07 4.72
C MET A 1 -57.23 -3.91 5.52
N ALA A 2 -56.85 -4.12 6.77
CA ALA A 2 -56.31 -3.04 7.61
C ALA A 2 -54.91 -2.65 7.10
N GLN A 3 -54.69 -1.37 6.80
CA GLN A 3 -53.37 -0.87 6.42
C GLN A 3 -52.47 -0.83 7.67
N ILE A 4 -51.43 -1.66 7.68
CA ILE A 4 -50.38 -1.59 8.71
C ILE A 4 -49.49 -0.40 8.35
N THR A 5 -49.71 0.73 9.01
CA THR A 5 -48.86 1.92 8.88
C THR A 5 -47.54 1.67 9.61
N ARG A 6 -46.45 1.47 8.85
CA ARG A 6 -45.10 1.34 9.43
C ARG A 6 -44.65 2.68 10.00
N LYS A 7 -44.33 2.72 11.30
CA LYS A 7 -43.63 3.84 11.93
C LYS A 7 -42.25 4.00 11.29
N LYS A 8 -41.94 5.21 10.81
CA LYS A 8 -40.61 5.57 10.28
C LYS A 8 -39.79 6.20 11.40
N TYR A 9 -38.57 5.71 11.59
CA TYR A 9 -37.61 6.23 12.55
C TYR A 9 -36.44 6.87 11.80
N SER A 10 -35.90 7.97 12.32
CA SER A 10 -34.74 8.65 11.73
C SER A 10 -33.48 7.78 11.86
N LYS A 11 -32.45 8.07 11.06
CA LYS A 11 -31.22 7.25 11.07
C LYS A 11 -30.46 7.42 12.40
N GLU A 12 -30.42 8.65 12.90
CA GLU A 12 -29.77 9.05 14.14
C GLU A 12 -30.39 8.29 15.33
N PHE A 13 -31.72 8.22 15.36
CA PHE A 13 -32.45 7.51 16.42
C PHE A 13 -32.10 6.02 16.47
N LYS A 14 -31.99 5.37 15.30
CA LYS A 14 -31.62 3.94 15.22
C LYS A 14 -30.20 3.71 15.72
N ILE A 15 -29.27 4.60 15.37
CA ILE A 15 -27.87 4.52 15.79
C ILE A 15 -27.75 4.69 17.30
N GLU A 16 -28.41 5.71 17.88
CA GLU A 16 -28.40 5.92 19.33
C GLU A 16 -28.98 4.72 20.08
N ALA A 17 -30.09 4.15 19.60
CA ALA A 17 -30.65 2.94 20.18
C ALA A 17 -29.70 1.73 20.12
N ALA A 18 -28.98 1.55 19.01
CA ALA A 18 -27.99 0.48 18.87
C ALA A 18 -26.75 0.69 19.76
N LYS A 19 -26.29 1.93 19.91
CA LYS A 19 -25.18 2.28 20.82
C LYS A 19 -25.50 1.98 22.28
N LEU A 20 -26.73 2.24 22.73
CA LEU A 20 -27.15 1.90 24.10
C LEU A 20 -26.97 0.40 24.40
N VAL A 21 -27.27 -0.46 23.42
CA VAL A 21 -27.08 -1.91 23.57
C VAL A 21 -25.59 -2.28 23.49
N CYS A 22 -24.88 -1.78 22.47
CA CYS A 22 -23.51 -2.21 22.19
C CYS A 22 -22.46 -1.62 23.16
N GLU A 23 -22.60 -0.34 23.52
CA GLU A 23 -21.62 0.38 24.34
C GLU A 23 -21.93 0.29 25.83
N GLN A 24 -23.21 0.37 26.21
CA GLN A 24 -23.63 0.37 27.61
C GLN A 24 -24.08 -1.02 28.10
N GLY A 25 -24.18 -2.00 27.21
CA GLY A 25 -24.47 -3.40 27.56
C GLY A 25 -25.91 -3.66 28.00
N PHE A 26 -26.84 -2.74 27.71
CA PHE A 26 -28.26 -2.96 28.02
C PHE A 26 -28.87 -4.04 27.13
N SER A 27 -29.85 -4.77 27.65
CA SER A 27 -30.61 -5.73 26.85
C SER A 27 -31.53 -5.02 25.83
N CYS A 28 -31.73 -5.63 24.65
CA CYS A 28 -32.64 -5.09 23.65
C CYS A 28 -34.06 -4.82 24.19
N VAL A 29 -34.51 -5.65 25.14
CA VAL A 29 -35.84 -5.54 25.77
C VAL A 29 -35.93 -4.30 26.68
N GLU A 30 -34.86 -4.01 27.40
CA GLU A 30 -34.81 -2.84 28.30
C GLU A 30 -34.76 -1.54 27.52
N VAL A 31 -33.93 -1.47 26.48
CA VAL A 31 -33.86 -0.31 25.58
C VAL A 31 -35.18 -0.10 24.84
N ALA A 32 -35.83 -1.19 24.40
CA ALA A 32 -37.15 -1.15 23.78
C ALA A 32 -38.21 -0.54 24.69
N ARG A 33 -38.21 -0.90 25.99
CA ARG A 33 -39.12 -0.33 26.99
C ARG A 33 -38.84 1.16 27.25
N GLN A 34 -37.57 1.54 27.38
CA GLN A 34 -37.18 2.93 27.61
C GLN A 34 -37.55 3.85 26.44
N LEU A 35 -37.34 3.39 25.21
CA LEU A 35 -37.62 4.16 24.00
C LEU A 35 -39.04 3.98 23.46
N ASN A 36 -39.85 3.12 24.10
CA ASN A 36 -41.20 2.74 23.68
C ASN A 36 -41.27 2.26 22.21
N VAL A 37 -40.32 1.40 21.85
CA VAL A 37 -40.18 0.80 20.52
C VAL A 37 -40.34 -0.71 20.64
N ALA A 38 -40.80 -1.39 19.58
CA ALA A 38 -40.80 -2.84 19.54
C ALA A 38 -39.36 -3.39 19.64
N ASP A 39 -39.17 -4.40 20.48
CA ASP A 39 -37.93 -5.15 20.70
C ASP A 39 -37.30 -5.69 19.39
N GLN A 40 -38.14 -6.11 18.45
CA GLN A 40 -37.71 -6.59 17.13
C GLN A 40 -36.99 -5.51 16.31
N ASN A 41 -37.41 -4.25 16.44
CA ASN A 41 -36.75 -3.14 15.74
C ASN A 41 -35.36 -2.87 16.33
N ILE A 42 -35.26 -2.85 17.67
CA ILE A 42 -33.98 -2.65 18.36
C ILE A 42 -32.98 -3.73 17.96
N SER A 43 -33.40 -5.00 18.02
CA SER A 43 -32.56 -6.14 17.64
C SER A 43 -32.06 -6.02 16.20
N ARG A 44 -32.94 -5.58 15.29
CA ARG A 44 -32.55 -5.37 13.88
C ARG A 44 -31.58 -4.21 13.71
N TRP A 45 -31.77 -3.10 14.43
CA TRP A 45 -30.88 -1.95 14.35
C TRP A 45 -29.49 -2.24 14.92
N VAL A 46 -29.39 -3.10 15.94
CA VAL A 46 -28.11 -3.58 16.47
C VAL A 46 -27.35 -4.36 15.40
N ILE A 47 -28.01 -5.29 14.71
CA ILE A 47 -27.39 -6.05 13.60
C ILE A 47 -26.95 -5.10 12.48
N ASP A 48 -27.82 -4.18 12.05
CA ASP A 48 -27.50 -3.21 11.00
C ASP A 48 -26.31 -2.31 11.41
N TYR A 49 -26.20 -1.96 12.69
CA TYR A 49 -25.12 -1.15 13.26
C TYR A 49 -23.79 -1.93 13.31
N GLU A 50 -23.81 -3.19 13.75
CA GLU A 50 -22.64 -4.06 13.74
C GLU A 50 -22.12 -4.31 12.31
N GLN A 51 -23.03 -4.55 11.36
CA GLN A 51 -22.68 -4.69 9.94
C GLN A 51 -22.07 -3.41 9.38
N SER A 52 -22.66 -2.25 9.69
CA SER A 52 -22.10 -0.95 9.27
C SER A 52 -20.70 -0.74 9.83
N ARG A 53 -20.45 -1.11 11.09
CA ARG A 53 -19.10 -1.06 11.70
C ARG A 53 -18.12 -2.03 11.05
N GLN A 54 -18.58 -3.21 10.64
CA GLN A 54 -17.75 -4.15 9.90
C GLN A 54 -17.40 -3.64 8.50
N THR A 55 -18.36 -3.02 7.80
CA THR A 55 -18.13 -2.35 6.51
C THR A 55 -17.22 -1.13 6.63
N GLU A 56 -17.28 -0.38 7.74
CA GLU A 56 -16.35 0.73 8.02
C GLU A 56 -14.93 0.24 8.35
N CYS A 57 -14.80 -0.89 9.06
CA CYS A 57 -13.51 -1.52 9.38
C CYS A 57 -12.88 -2.17 8.14
N LEU A 58 -13.70 -2.79 7.30
CA LEU A 58 -13.34 -3.25 5.96
C LEU A 58 -13.55 -2.12 4.96
N GLY A 59 -12.88 -0.99 5.17
CA GLY A 59 -13.03 0.22 4.38
C GLY A 59 -13.22 -0.08 2.89
N GLU A 60 -14.48 -0.07 2.46
CA GLU A 60 -14.86 -0.25 1.07
C GLU A 60 -14.50 1.03 0.32
N ARG A 61 -13.20 1.19 0.04
CA ARG A 61 -12.87 1.38 -1.36
C ARG A 61 -13.30 0.08 -2.03
N PRO A 62 -14.23 0.09 -3.00
CA PRO A 62 -14.65 -1.12 -3.65
C PRO A 62 -13.38 -1.86 -4.04
N ARG A 63 -13.24 -3.14 -3.67
CA ARG A 63 -12.04 -3.96 -3.88
C ARG A 63 -11.37 -3.75 -5.26
N SER A 64 -12.20 -3.44 -6.26
CA SER A 64 -11.87 -2.94 -7.59
C SER A 64 -10.90 -1.75 -7.66
N GLU A 65 -11.13 -0.67 -6.89
CA GLU A 65 -10.34 0.56 -6.93
C GLU A 65 -8.96 0.37 -6.27
N LEU A 66 -8.90 -0.37 -5.16
CA LEU A 66 -7.63 -0.70 -4.50
C LEU A 66 -6.77 -1.64 -5.37
N GLU A 67 -7.39 -2.65 -6.00
CA GLU A 67 -6.70 -3.51 -6.96
C GLU A 67 -6.25 -2.75 -8.22
N ALA A 68 -7.01 -1.75 -8.67
CA ALA A 68 -6.62 -0.88 -9.79
C ALA A 68 -5.42 -0.01 -9.43
N GLU A 69 -5.40 0.59 -8.24
CA GLU A 69 -4.27 1.39 -7.76
C GLU A 69 -3.02 0.51 -7.55
N LEU A 70 -3.18 -0.71 -7.02
CA LEU A 70 -2.05 -1.65 -6.91
C LEU A 70 -1.46 -2.04 -8.27
N ARG A 71 -2.30 -2.24 -9.30
CA ARG A 71 -1.82 -2.50 -10.66
C ARG A 71 -1.07 -1.29 -11.23
N ARG A 72 -1.62 -0.08 -11.04
CA ARG A 72 -0.99 1.18 -11.49
C ARG A 72 0.36 1.40 -10.82
N LEU A 73 0.42 1.31 -9.49
CA LEU A 73 1.64 1.51 -8.71
C LEU A 73 2.72 0.45 -9.01
N ARG A 74 2.33 -0.79 -9.32
CA ARG A 74 3.27 -1.83 -9.77
C ARG A 74 3.83 -1.52 -11.16
N ALA A 75 2.99 -1.06 -12.09
CA ALA A 75 3.45 -0.66 -13.42
C ALA A 75 4.45 0.50 -13.36
N GLU A 76 4.16 1.53 -12.57
CA GLU A 76 5.05 2.68 -12.38
C GLU A 76 6.39 2.28 -11.74
N ASN A 77 6.38 1.36 -10.77
CA ASN A 77 7.62 0.86 -10.17
C ASN A 77 8.49 0.09 -11.16
N GLU A 78 7.89 -0.73 -12.04
CA GLU A 78 8.65 -1.47 -13.04
C GLU A 78 9.25 -0.53 -14.11
N GLU A 79 8.50 0.49 -14.54
CA GLU A 79 9.01 1.51 -15.45
C GLU A 79 10.18 2.30 -14.83
N LEU A 80 10.03 2.75 -13.57
CA LEU A 80 11.08 3.47 -12.85
C LEU A 80 12.33 2.60 -12.63
N LYS A 81 12.17 1.28 -12.41
CA LYS A 81 13.31 0.36 -12.33
C LYS A 81 14.02 0.24 -13.67
N GLN A 82 13.28 0.12 -14.77
CA GLN A 82 13.87 0.07 -16.11
C GLN A 82 14.66 1.33 -16.44
N GLN A 83 14.12 2.51 -16.12
CA GLN A 83 14.83 3.78 -16.28
C GLN A 83 16.14 3.83 -15.46
N LYS A 84 16.12 3.35 -14.21
CA LYS A 84 17.32 3.25 -13.37
C LYS A 84 18.36 2.29 -13.94
N GLU A 85 17.95 1.14 -14.46
CA GLU A 85 18.89 0.17 -15.04
C GLU A 85 19.52 0.68 -16.33
N ILE A 86 18.78 1.40 -17.18
CA ILE A 86 19.33 2.06 -18.36
C ILE A 86 20.38 3.12 -17.95
N LEU A 87 20.07 3.96 -16.97
CA LEU A 87 20.99 5.00 -16.50
C LEU A 87 22.26 4.41 -15.86
N LYS A 88 22.11 3.35 -15.06
CA LYS A 88 23.25 2.62 -14.50
C LYS A 88 24.12 2.02 -15.60
N LYS A 89 23.52 1.35 -16.58
CA LYS A 89 24.24 0.75 -17.70
C LYS A 89 25.00 1.82 -18.50
N ALA A 90 24.36 2.94 -18.82
CA ALA A 90 25.01 4.06 -19.51
C ALA A 90 26.18 4.66 -18.71
N THR A 91 26.05 4.72 -17.38
CA THR A 91 27.12 5.19 -16.49
C THR A 91 28.30 4.20 -16.45
N VAL A 92 28.02 2.89 -16.38
CA VAL A 92 29.05 1.84 -16.43
C VAL A 92 29.77 1.86 -17.78
N ASP A 93 29.04 2.00 -18.89
CA ASP A 93 29.60 2.10 -20.24
C ASP A 93 30.47 3.36 -20.39
N SER A 94 30.03 4.51 -19.86
CA SER A 94 30.79 5.76 -19.88
C SER A 94 32.07 5.67 -19.04
N ILE A 95 32.00 5.14 -17.81
CA ILE A 95 33.19 4.92 -16.96
C ILE A 95 34.14 3.93 -17.65
N GLY A 96 33.62 2.89 -18.29
CA GLY A 96 34.38 1.95 -19.10
C GLY A 96 35.12 2.63 -20.25
N GLN A 97 34.45 3.52 -20.98
CA GLN A 97 35.06 4.30 -22.08
C GLN A 97 36.11 5.29 -21.58
N CYS A 98 35.85 6.02 -20.49
CA CYS A 98 36.82 6.95 -19.91
C CYS A 98 38.08 6.21 -19.39
N ASN A 99 37.91 5.04 -18.78
CA ASN A 99 39.02 4.22 -18.32
C ASN A 99 39.83 3.60 -19.47
N ASN A 100 39.17 3.22 -20.57
CA ASN A 100 39.85 2.68 -21.75
C ASN A 100 40.57 3.79 -22.54
N HIS A 101 39.97 4.97 -22.65
CA HIS A 101 40.58 6.13 -23.32
C HIS A 101 41.84 6.63 -22.57
N VAL A 102 41.80 6.65 -21.23
CA VAL A 102 42.99 6.93 -20.40
C VAL A 102 44.08 5.90 -20.66
N LYS A 103 43.76 4.60 -20.75
CA LYS A 103 44.74 3.56 -21.12
C LYS A 103 45.32 3.78 -22.52
N THR A 104 44.50 4.16 -23.51
CA THR A 104 44.99 4.39 -24.88
C THR A 104 45.79 5.68 -25.06
N CYS A 105 45.57 6.70 -24.22
CA CYS A 105 46.22 8.01 -24.37
C CYS A 105 47.48 8.19 -23.50
N SER A 106 47.71 7.36 -22.47
CA SER A 106 48.86 7.54 -21.56
C SER A 106 50.06 6.62 -21.84
N CYS A 107 49.96 5.66 -22.76
CA CYS A 107 51.11 4.86 -23.17
C CYS A 107 51.16 4.68 -24.69
N GLY A 108 51.81 5.63 -25.37
CA GLY A 108 52.39 5.42 -26.71
C GLY A 108 53.61 4.49 -26.65
N GLY A 109 53.44 3.30 -26.08
CA GLY A 109 54.49 2.29 -25.93
C GLY A 109 53.89 0.99 -25.42
N SER A 110 53.85 -0.02 -26.29
CA SER A 110 53.52 -1.39 -25.93
C SER A 110 54.63 -1.95 -25.05
N LEU A 111 54.45 -1.92 -23.73
CA LEU A 111 55.23 -2.74 -22.84
C LEU A 111 54.30 -3.80 -22.28
N ASP A 112 54.44 -5.00 -22.85
CA ASP A 112 53.85 -6.23 -22.33
C ASP A 112 54.17 -6.34 -20.84
N GLU A 113 53.12 -6.28 -20.04
CA GLU A 113 53.11 -6.28 -18.57
C GLU A 113 53.82 -7.51 -17.97
N ALA A 114 54.10 -8.53 -18.78
CA ALA A 114 54.88 -9.71 -18.43
C ALA A 114 56.39 -9.45 -18.22
N TYR A 115 56.95 -8.33 -18.70
CA TYR A 115 58.40 -8.08 -18.63
C TYR A 115 58.88 -7.38 -17.35
N ILE A 116 57.97 -6.82 -16.55
CA ILE A 116 58.31 -6.04 -15.35
C ILE A 116 58.55 -6.95 -14.12
N TYR A 117 57.96 -8.16 -14.09
CA TYR A 117 57.96 -9.02 -12.91
C TYR A 117 59.03 -10.13 -12.88
N ASN A 118 59.97 -10.18 -13.84
CA ASN A 118 60.94 -11.30 -13.89
C ASN A 118 62.42 -10.91 -13.78
N LYS A 119 62.84 -9.65 -13.97
CA LYS A 119 64.23 -9.26 -13.71
C LYS A 119 64.33 -8.27 -12.55
N GLY A 120 64.92 -8.76 -11.46
CA GLY A 120 65.20 -8.01 -10.25
C GLY A 120 65.81 -6.65 -10.58
N LYS A 121 65.20 -5.62 -10.01
CA LYS A 121 65.74 -4.25 -9.96
C LYS A 121 67.16 -4.28 -9.39
N SER A 122 68.17 -4.10 -10.23
CA SER A 122 69.38 -3.38 -9.83
C SER A 122 69.21 -1.94 -10.30
N VAL A 123 68.67 -1.09 -9.42
CA VAL A 123 68.73 0.36 -9.63
C VAL A 123 70.12 0.79 -9.20
N CYS A 124 70.95 1.20 -10.16
CA CYS A 124 72.18 1.95 -9.85
C CYS A 124 71.81 3.42 -9.57
N PHE A 125 72.51 4.00 -8.59
CA PHE A 125 72.33 5.35 -8.05
C PHE A 125 72.34 6.46 -9.10
#